data_AF-A0AAV6K2D9-F1
#
_entry.id   AF-A0AAV6K2D9-F1
#
_cell.length_a   1.000
_cell.length_b   1.000
_cell.length_c   1.000
_cell.angle_alpha   90.00
_cell.angle_beta   90.00
_cell.angle_gamma   90.00
#
_symmetry.space_group_name_H-M   'P 1'
#
loop_
_entity.id
_entity.type
_entity.pdbx_description
1 polymer ?
#
loop_
_entity_poly.entity_id
_entity_poly.type
_entity_poly.pdbx_seq_one_letter_code
_entity_poly.pdbx_strand_id
1 'polypeptide(L)'
;MASSADSWVREFNEAVKLADDINGMMSERSSLSASGPEAQRHASAIRRKITILGTRLDSLQSLVSKLPSKQPLTEKEMNRRRDMLSNLRSKVNQMASALNMSNFANRDSLLGPEIKPADAMSRASGLDNYGVVGLQRQIMKGKLLQLIFVLFFL
;
A
#
# COMPACT_ATOMS: atom_id res chain seq x y z
N MET A 1 28.21 3.70 12.19
CA MET A 1 26.73 3.71 12.19
C MET A 1 26.30 4.81 11.23
N ALA A 2 25.58 4.50 10.14
CA ALA A 2 25.03 5.54 9.27
C ALA A 2 23.97 6.34 10.04
N SER A 3 23.99 7.67 9.93
CA SER A 3 22.98 8.49 10.62
C SER A 3 21.59 8.12 10.11
N SER A 4 20.58 8.11 10.98
CA SER A 4 19.18 7.92 10.57
C SER A 4 18.75 8.94 9.51
N ALA A 5 19.37 10.13 9.54
CA ALA A 5 19.19 11.16 8.52
C ALA A 5 19.64 10.68 7.13
N ASP A 6 20.80 10.03 7.03
CA ASP A 6 21.36 9.49 5.78
C ASP A 6 20.51 8.34 5.23
N SER A 7 19.98 7.50 6.12
CA SER A 7 19.15 6.37 5.73
C SER A 7 17.82 6.84 5.12
N TRP A 8 17.15 7.84 5.70
CA TRP A 8 15.89 8.35 5.16
C TRP A 8 16.08 8.97 3.77
N VAL A 9 17.13 9.78 3.60
CA VAL A 9 17.44 10.43 2.31
C VAL A 9 17.74 9.38 1.24
N ARG A 10 18.48 8.32 1.57
CA ARG A 10 18.73 7.21 0.64
C ARG A 10 17.43 6.53 0.22
N GLU A 11 16.57 6.13 1.16
CA GLU A 11 15.31 5.46 0.84
C GLU A 11 14.36 6.38 0.03
N PHE A 12 14.40 7.69 0.30
CA PHE A 12 13.65 8.69 -0.46
C PHE A 12 14.15 8.78 -1.90
N ASN A 13 15.46 8.83 -2.12
CA ASN A 13 16.05 8.83 -3.47
C ASN A 13 15.69 7.56 -4.25
N GLU A 14 15.66 6.40 -3.61
CA GLU A 14 15.20 5.16 -4.25
C GLU A 14 13.69 5.21 -4.61
N ALA A 15 12.87 5.85 -3.78
CA ALA A 15 11.47 6.09 -4.11
C ALA A 15 11.30 7.06 -5.30
N VAL A 16 12.13 8.10 -5.39
CA VAL A 16 12.14 9.04 -6.52
C VAL A 16 12.52 8.33 -7.82
N LYS A 17 13.60 7.54 -7.82
CA LYS A 17 14.00 6.74 -9.00
C LYS A 17 12.89 5.82 -9.47
N LEU A 18 12.19 5.16 -8.54
CA LEU A 18 11.06 4.29 -8.88
C LEU A 18 9.89 5.09 -9.49
N ALA A 19 9.61 6.29 -9.00
CA ALA A 19 8.59 7.17 -9.57
C ALA A 19 8.93 7.65 -10.98
N ASP A 20 10.20 7.92 -11.26
CA ASP A 20 10.66 8.33 -12.59
C ASP A 20 10.64 7.17 -13.58
N ASP A 21 11.01 5.97 -13.15
CA ASP A 21 10.85 4.74 -13.94
C ASP A 21 9.37 4.46 -14.28
N ILE A 22 8.45 4.61 -13.31
CA ILE A 22 7.00 4.51 -13.57
C ILE A 22 6.58 5.55 -14.63
N ASN A 23 7.07 6.78 -14.52
CA ASN A 23 6.75 7.85 -15.47
C ASN A 23 7.28 7.55 -16.88
N GLY A 24 8.49 6.96 -16.98
CA GLY A 24 9.05 6.44 -18.22
C GLY A 24 8.17 5.36 -18.85
N MET A 25 7.81 4.33 -18.07
CA MET A 25 6.93 3.24 -18.53
C MET A 25 5.54 3.73 -18.95
N MET A 26 4.98 4.74 -18.27
CA MET A 26 3.72 5.35 -18.66
C MET A 26 3.82 6.13 -19.97
N SER A 27 4.95 6.82 -20.20
CA SER A 27 5.22 7.53 -21.45
C SER A 27 5.38 6.57 -22.63
N GLU A 28 6.11 5.46 -22.43
CA GLU A 28 6.22 4.37 -23.40
C GLU A 28 4.86 3.76 -23.72
N ARG A 29 4.01 3.52 -22.70
CA ARG A 29 2.66 3.00 -22.90
C ARG A 29 1.79 3.90 -23.78
N SER A 30 1.94 5.22 -23.71
CA SER A 30 1.21 6.15 -24.57
C SER A 30 1.55 5.99 -26.06
N SER A 31 2.73 5.43 -26.37
CA SER A 31 3.14 5.14 -27.76
C SER A 31 2.69 3.76 -28.26
N LEU A 32 2.29 2.86 -27.34
CA LEU A 32 1.81 1.52 -27.67
C LEU A 32 0.32 1.54 -28.00
N SER A 33 -0.13 0.63 -28.87
CA SER A 33 -1.55 0.45 -29.16
C SER A 33 -2.34 0.19 -27.87
N ALA A 34 -3.45 0.90 -27.68
CA ALA A 34 -4.21 0.93 -26.44
C ALA A 34 -4.79 -0.44 -25.99
N SER A 35 -4.83 -1.42 -26.90
CA SER A 35 -5.38 -2.75 -26.68
C SER A 35 -4.42 -3.84 -27.17
N GLY A 36 -4.34 -4.94 -26.43
CA GLY A 36 -3.53 -6.11 -26.75
C GLY A 36 -2.87 -6.75 -25.52
N PRO A 37 -2.38 -8.01 -25.65
CA PRO A 37 -1.71 -8.71 -24.56
C PRO A 37 -0.50 -7.95 -24.01
N GLU A 38 0.29 -7.33 -24.90
CA GLU A 38 1.44 -6.52 -24.50
C GLU A 38 1.02 -5.26 -23.73
N ALA A 39 0.01 -4.53 -24.20
CA ALA A 39 -0.52 -3.36 -23.48
C ALA A 39 -1.01 -3.71 -22.07
N GLN A 40 -1.62 -4.89 -21.88
CA GLN A 40 -2.03 -5.40 -20.57
C GLN A 40 -0.86 -5.81 -19.68
N ARG A 41 0.18 -6.45 -20.24
CA ARG A 41 1.42 -6.78 -19.52
C ARG A 41 2.11 -5.51 -19.02
N HIS A 42 2.27 -4.53 -19.91
CA HIS A 42 2.83 -3.21 -19.57
C HIS A 42 2.02 -2.52 -18.47
N ALA A 43 0.69 -2.44 -18.62
CA ALA A 43 -0.17 -1.87 -17.60
C ALA A 43 -0.05 -2.58 -16.25
N SER A 44 0.00 -3.91 -16.24
CA SER A 44 0.15 -4.72 -15.02
C SER A 44 1.50 -4.48 -14.34
N ALA A 45 2.58 -4.38 -15.12
CA ALA A 45 3.92 -4.07 -14.60
C ALA A 45 3.96 -2.68 -13.96
N ILE A 46 3.33 -1.68 -14.59
CA ILE A 46 3.23 -0.32 -14.03
C ILE A 46 2.43 -0.33 -12.73
N ARG A 47 1.26 -0.98 -12.70
CA ARG A 47 0.42 -1.11 -11.49
C ARG A 47 1.20 -1.75 -10.34
N ARG A 48 1.99 -2.80 -10.61
CA ARG A 48 2.85 -3.43 -9.59
C ARG A 48 3.88 -2.46 -9.02
N LYS A 49 4.55 -1.67 -9.86
CA LYS A 49 5.53 -0.67 -9.43
C LYS A 49 4.89 0.45 -8.62
N ILE A 50 3.69 0.91 -8.99
CA ILE A 50 2.90 1.88 -8.22
C ILE A 50 2.61 1.35 -6.81
N THR A 51 2.20 0.09 -6.67
CA THR A 51 1.98 -0.54 -5.36
C THR A 51 3.26 -0.57 -4.52
N ILE A 52 4.39 -0.97 -5.12
CA ILE A 52 5.70 -1.00 -4.44
C ILE A 52 6.10 0.40 -3.96
N LEU A 53 5.92 1.41 -4.80
CA LEU A 53 6.20 2.81 -4.44
C LEU A 53 5.32 3.26 -3.27
N GLY A 54 4.02 2.94 -3.29
CA GLY A 54 3.11 3.21 -2.17
C GLY A 54 3.60 2.62 -0.85
N THR A 55 4.05 1.35 -0.85
CA THR A 55 4.61 0.71 0.36
C THR A 55 5.91 1.36 0.84
N ARG A 56 6.78 1.79 -0.08
CA ARG A 56 8.01 2.54 0.28
C ARG A 56 7.69 3.88 0.91
N LEU A 57 6.66 4.59 0.42
CA LEU A 57 6.22 5.86 0.99
C LEU A 57 5.68 5.70 2.41
N ASP A 58 4.92 4.64 2.71
CA ASP A 58 4.48 4.37 4.09
C ASP A 58 5.66 4.07 5.02
N SER A 59 6.65 3.33 4.50
CA SER A 59 7.87 3.01 5.24
C SER A 59 8.67 4.29 5.56
N LEU A 60 8.82 5.18 4.58
CA LEU A 60 9.43 6.50 4.77
C LEU A 60 8.65 7.36 5.77
N GLN A 61 7.32 7.35 5.73
CA GLN A 61 6.49 8.04 6.70
C GLN A 61 6.69 7.48 8.11
N SER A 62 6.78 6.15 8.26
CA SER A 62 7.11 5.52 9.55
C SER A 62 8.50 5.92 10.04
N LEU A 63 9.48 6.13 9.16
CA LEU A 63 10.82 6.59 9.55
C LEU A 63 10.81 8.04 10.02
N VAL A 64 9.93 8.89 9.46
CA VAL A 64 9.73 10.26 9.95
C VAL A 64 9.04 10.26 11.32
N SER A 65 8.08 9.35 11.55
CA SER A 65 7.33 9.30 12.82
C SER A 65 8.06 8.59 13.95
N LYS A 66 8.91 7.60 13.67
CA LYS A 66 9.64 6.79 14.68
C LYS A 66 11.06 7.28 14.97
N LEU A 67 11.28 8.60 14.99
CA LEU A 67 12.62 9.13 15.17
C LEU A 67 13.14 8.88 16.61
N PRO A 68 14.39 8.44 16.81
CA PRO A 68 14.92 8.20 18.15
C PRO A 68 14.99 9.50 18.96
N SER A 69 14.46 9.45 20.19
CA SER A 69 14.49 10.54 21.18
C SER A 69 15.89 11.11 21.49
N LYS A 70 16.95 10.45 21.01
CA LYS A 70 18.36 10.80 21.25
C LYS A 70 18.98 11.74 20.21
N GLN A 71 18.37 11.92 19.04
CA GLN A 71 18.78 12.93 18.06
C GLN A 71 17.52 13.48 17.36
N PRO A 72 16.89 14.52 17.94
CA PRO A 72 15.79 15.17 17.27
C PRO A 72 16.31 15.84 15.99
N LEU A 73 15.82 15.39 14.82
CA LEU A 73 15.85 16.23 13.63
C LEU A 73 15.15 17.54 13.99
N THR A 74 15.69 18.67 13.54
CA THR A 74 15.01 19.96 13.74
C THR A 74 13.61 19.88 13.15
N GLU A 75 12.63 20.53 13.79
CA GLU A 75 11.23 20.57 13.30
C GLU A 75 11.16 21.00 11.83
N LYS A 76 12.02 21.95 11.44
CA LYS A 76 12.16 22.40 10.05
C LYS A 76 12.48 21.26 9.07
N GLU A 77 13.41 20.38 9.44
CA GLU A 77 13.79 19.23 8.60
C GLU A 77 12.72 18.14 8.62
N MET A 78 12.03 17.93 9.74
CA MET A 78 10.88 17.02 9.79
C MET A 78 9.75 17.49 8.87
N ASN A 79 9.42 18.78 8.90
CA ASN A 79 8.41 19.35 8.02
C ASN A 79 8.83 19.26 6.55
N ARG A 80 10.09 19.58 6.24
CA ARG A 80 10.63 19.39 4.89
C ARG A 80 10.46 17.94 4.39
N ARG A 81 10.73 16.94 5.24
CA ARG A 81 10.54 15.52 4.89
C ARG A 81 9.07 15.16 4.68
N ARG A 82 8.16 15.69 5.49
CA ARG A 82 6.71 15.52 5.30
C ARG A 82 6.25 16.13 3.98
N ASP A 83 6.73 17.32 3.63
CA ASP A 83 6.38 18.00 2.38
C ASP A 83 6.88 17.21 1.16
N MET A 84 8.13 16.73 1.20
CA MET A 84 8.70 15.88 0.15
C MET A 84 7.89 14.59 -0.04
N LEU A 85 7.45 13.94 1.05
CA LEU A 85 6.59 12.77 0.97
C LEU A 85 5.21 13.09 0.40
N SER A 86 4.60 14.20 0.82
CA SER A 86 3.30 14.65 0.33
C SER A 86 3.33 14.87 -1.19
N ASN A 87 4.37 15.53 -1.70
CA ASN A 87 4.57 15.75 -3.13
C ASN A 87 4.67 14.44 -3.90
N LEU A 88 5.46 13.48 -3.39
CA LEU A 88 5.63 12.19 -4.05
C LEU A 88 4.36 11.32 -3.95
N ARG A 89 3.61 11.41 -2.84
CA ARG A 89 2.30 10.77 -2.64
C ARG A 89 1.28 11.28 -3.66
N SER A 90 1.24 12.60 -3.88
CA SER A 90 0.40 13.22 -4.89
C SER A 90 0.73 12.70 -6.29
N LYS A 91 2.02 12.65 -6.66
CA LYS A 91 2.48 12.12 -7.95
C LYS A 91 2.05 10.66 -8.16
N VAL A 92 2.25 9.78 -7.17
CA VAL A 92 1.87 8.37 -7.31
C VAL A 92 0.33 8.18 -7.36
N ASN A 93 -0.43 9.01 -6.64
CA ASN A 93 -1.90 9.00 -6.72
C ASN A 93 -2.38 9.40 -8.13
N GLN A 94 -1.76 10.41 -8.75
CA GLN A 94 -2.07 10.79 -10.13
C GLN A 94 -1.76 9.64 -11.11
N MET A 95 -0.61 8.98 -10.95
CA MET A 95 -0.24 7.80 -11.76
C MET A 95 -1.24 6.65 -11.58
N ALA A 96 -1.68 6.40 -10.35
CA ALA A 96 -2.68 5.38 -10.02
C ALA A 96 -4.04 5.70 -10.66
N SER A 97 -4.48 6.96 -10.59
CA SER A 97 -5.71 7.43 -11.23
C SER A 97 -5.65 7.28 -12.75
N ALA A 98 -4.52 7.59 -13.39
CA ALA A 98 -4.34 7.41 -14.83
C ALA A 98 -4.47 5.94 -15.29
N LEU A 99 -4.32 4.98 -14.38
CA LEU A 99 -4.50 3.54 -14.63
C LEU A 99 -5.81 2.97 -14.06
N ASN A 100 -6.73 3.84 -13.64
CA ASN A 100 -8.01 3.52 -13.02
C ASN A 100 -7.89 2.66 -11.76
N MET A 101 -6.85 2.88 -10.94
CA MET A 101 -6.66 2.18 -9.67
C MET A 101 -7.43 2.87 -8.52
N SER A 102 -8.76 2.84 -8.60
CA SER A 102 -9.67 3.53 -7.66
C SER A 102 -9.45 3.20 -6.16
N ASN A 103 -8.95 2.00 -5.84
CA ASN A 103 -8.68 1.59 -4.46
C ASN A 103 -7.27 1.95 -3.94
N PHE A 104 -6.41 2.56 -4.75
CA PHE A 104 -5.04 2.87 -4.34
C PHE A 104 -4.98 3.90 -3.21
N ALA A 105 -5.80 4.96 -3.30
CA ALA A 105 -5.89 6.00 -2.26
C ALA A 105 -6.54 5.50 -0.95
N ASN A 106 -7.39 4.46 -1.04
CA ASN A 106 -8.09 3.87 0.10
C ASN A 106 -7.32 2.72 0.76
N ARG A 107 -6.02 2.55 0.47
CA ARG A 107 -5.23 1.43 0.99
C ARG A 107 -5.19 1.40 2.53
N ASP A 108 -5.18 2.57 3.18
CA ASP A 108 -5.23 2.66 4.64
C ASP A 108 -6.51 2.02 5.21
N SER A 109 -7.63 2.05 4.47
CA SER A 109 -8.88 1.38 4.85
C SER A 109 -8.90 -0.11 4.51
N LEU A 110 -8.10 -0.57 3.55
CA LEU A 110 -8.05 -1.99 3.15
C LEU A 110 -7.37 -2.88 4.19
N LEU A 111 -6.49 -2.31 5.01
CA LEU A 111 -5.79 -3.04 6.07
C LEU A 111 -6.64 -3.17 7.35
N GLY A 112 -7.85 -2.59 7.39
CA GLY A 112 -8.71 -2.55 8.57
C GLY A 112 -8.02 -1.85 9.76
N PRO A 113 -8.70 -1.69 10.91
CA PRO A 113 -8.00 -1.49 12.17
C PRO A 113 -7.02 -2.64 12.35
N GLU A 114 -5.78 -2.40 12.79
CA GLU A 114 -4.77 -3.45 13.02
C GLU A 114 -5.37 -4.60 13.86
N ILE A 115 -5.88 -5.64 13.20
CA ILE A 115 -6.11 -6.92 13.86
C ILE A 115 -4.71 -7.44 14.07
N LYS A 116 -4.20 -7.31 15.30
CA LYS A 116 -2.92 -7.88 15.70
C LYS A 116 -2.84 -9.28 15.08
N PRO A 117 -1.81 -9.61 14.28
CA PRO A 117 -1.70 -10.93 13.67
C PRO A 117 -1.72 -12.07 14.72
N ALA A 118 -1.37 -11.74 15.96
CA ALA A 118 -1.54 -12.59 17.13
C ALA A 118 -2.98 -13.08 17.35
N ASP A 119 -4.00 -12.26 17.08
CA ASP A 119 -5.40 -12.60 17.37
C ASP A 119 -6.00 -13.52 16.28
N ALA A 120 -5.59 -13.34 15.02
CA ALA A 120 -5.96 -14.25 13.93
C ALA A 120 -5.21 -15.60 14.01
N MET A 121 -3.91 -15.57 14.35
CA MET A 121 -3.09 -16.77 14.47
C MET A 121 -3.40 -17.58 15.74
N SER A 122 -3.75 -16.92 16.86
CA SER A 122 -4.24 -17.56 18.10
C SER A 122 -5.56 -18.31 17.89
N ARG A 123 -6.45 -17.80 17.03
CA ARG A 123 -7.73 -18.45 16.70
C ARG A 123 -7.58 -19.69 15.81
N ALA A 124 -6.45 -19.84 15.12
CA ALA A 124 -6.16 -20.99 14.26
C ALA A 124 -5.15 -21.97 14.88
N SER A 125 -4.42 -21.57 15.92
CA SER A 125 -3.49 -22.45 16.62
C SER A 125 -4.25 -23.55 17.35
N GLY A 126 -4.01 -24.80 16.93
CA GLY A 126 -4.62 -25.99 17.53
C GLY A 126 -5.78 -26.61 16.75
N LEU A 127 -6.17 -26.04 15.60
CA LEU A 127 -7.14 -26.68 14.71
C LEU A 127 -6.43 -27.54 13.67
N ASP A 128 -6.88 -28.78 13.53
CA ASP A 128 -6.52 -29.67 12.43
C ASP A 128 -7.18 -29.20 11.12
N ASN A 129 -6.84 -29.83 9.99
CA ASN A 129 -7.37 -29.43 8.67
C ASN A 129 -8.91 -29.43 8.64
N TYR A 130 -9.57 -30.29 9.43
CA TYR A 130 -11.02 -30.31 9.53
C TYR A 130 -11.57 -29.10 10.30
N GLY A 131 -10.91 -28.73 11.40
CA GLY A 131 -11.26 -27.55 12.20
C GLY A 131 -11.17 -26.23 11.44
N VAL A 132 -10.16 -26.05 10.59
CA VAL A 132 -9.99 -24.84 9.76
C VAL A 132 -11.14 -24.68 8.76
N VAL A 133 -11.54 -25.78 8.09
CA VAL A 133 -12.69 -25.78 7.16
C VAL A 133 -14.01 -25.53 7.91
N GLY A 134 -14.14 -26.03 9.14
CA GLY A 134 -15.27 -25.75 10.03
C GLY A 134 -15.43 -24.27 10.34
N LEU A 135 -14.34 -23.60 10.71
CA LEU A 135 -14.32 -22.16 10.95
C LEU A 135 -14.65 -21.35 9.68
N GLN A 136 -14.09 -21.75 8.54
CA GLN A 136 -14.39 -21.10 7.26
C GLN A 136 -15.90 -21.18 6.94
N ARG A 137 -16.53 -22.32 7.18
CA ARG A 137 -17.98 -22.51 6.98
C ARG A 137 -18.83 -21.68 7.94
N GLN A 138 -18.42 -21.53 9.20
CA GLN A 138 -19.12 -20.66 10.15
C GLN A 138 -19.07 -19.19 9.72
N ILE A 139 -17.92 -18.71 9.26
CA ILE A 139 -17.75 -17.33 8.78
C ILE A 139 -18.59 -17.11 7.51
N MET A 140 -18.64 -18.08 6.59
CA MET A 140 -19.50 -18.01 5.40
C MET A 140 -20.98 -17.94 5.75
N LYS A 141 -21.45 -18.74 6.72
CA LYS A 141 -22.85 -18.72 7.19
C LYS A 141 -23.22 -17.39 7.85
N GLY A 142 -22.34 -16.85 8.70
CA GLY A 142 -22.58 -15.56 9.36
C GLY A 142 -22.70 -14.40 8.36
N LYS A 143 -21.82 -14.36 7.36
CA LYS A 143 -21.89 -13.36 6.27
C LYS A 143 -23.15 -13.51 5.41
N LEU A 144 -23.58 -14.74 5.13
CA LEU A 144 -24.82 -15.00 4.40
C LEU A 144 -26.05 -14.55 5.18
N LEU A 145 -26.09 -14.81 6.50
CA LEU A 145 -27.19 -14.37 7.36
C LEU A 145 -27.26 -12.83 7.43
N GLN A 146 -26.11 -12.17 7.51
CA GLN A 146 -26.02 -10.72 7.53
C GLN A 146 -26.49 -10.11 6.19
N LEU A 147 -26.15 -10.75 5.07
CA LEU A 147 -26.62 -10.35 3.74
C LEU A 147 -28.14 -10.52 3.59
N ILE A 148 -28.69 -11.64 4.06
CA ILE A 148 -30.14 -11.90 4.06
C ILE A 148 -30.86 -10.90 4.96
N PHE A 149 -30.33 -10.61 6.14
CA PHE A 149 -30.92 -9.62 7.04
C PHE A 149 -30.98 -8.23 6.40
N VAL A 150 -29.92 -7.81 5.70
CA VAL A 150 -29.89 -6.54 4.96
C VAL A 150 -30.85 -6.53 3.76
N LEU A 151 -31.06 -7.68 3.10
CA LEU A 151 -31.96 -7.79 1.94
C LEU A 151 -33.44 -7.86 2.29
N PHE A 152 -33.79 -8.35 3.50
CA PHE A 152 -35.18 -8.55 3.91
C PHE A 152 -35.70 -7.51 4.91
N PHE A 153 -34.82 -6.73 5.55
CA PHE A 153 -35.19 -5.73 6.56
C PHE A 153 -34.80 -4.28 6.19
N LEU A 154 -34.55 -4.01 4.91
CA LEU A 154 -34.41 -2.66 4.34
C LEU A 154 -35.47 -2.45 3.25
#